data_AF-A0A3D3FIZ0-F1
#
_entry.id   AF-A0A3D3FIZ0-F1
#
_cell.length_a   1.000
_cell.length_b   1.000
_cell.length_c   1.000
_cell.angle_alpha   90.00
_cell.angle_beta   90.00
_cell.angle_gamma   90.00
#
_symmetry.space_group_name_H-M   'P 1'
#
loop_
_entity.id
_entity.type
_entity.pdbx_description
1 polymer ?
#
loop_
_entity_poly.entity_id
_entity_poly.type
_entity_poly.pdbx_seq_one_letter_code
_entity_poly.pdbx_strand_id
1 'polypeptide(L)'
;MERAILEAFAARYPASAQRRGGRPLRISNWVELLPAAFGSASGRLSFLDAMERLAGAGILALIWKKHREGDELAAAVLTDPRALYERLGLPVPEDLAAGLVGTARKLSAVADDRGDPAAAAFFRFVAERADSLADRLSPRDLADV
;
A
#
# COMPACT_ATOMS: atom_id res chain seq x y z
N MET A 1 -12.91 11.26 5.28
CA MET A 1 -12.02 11.75 4.21
C MET A 1 -10.63 11.13 4.29
N GLU A 2 -9.88 11.24 5.40
CA GLU A 2 -8.53 10.63 5.54
C GLU A 2 -8.47 9.17 5.08
N ARG A 3 -9.39 8.34 5.57
CA ARG A 3 -9.46 6.92 5.20
C ARG A 3 -9.51 6.70 3.70
N ALA A 4 -10.31 7.47 2.95
CA ALA A 4 -10.43 7.33 1.50
C ALA A 4 -9.13 7.73 0.77
N ILE A 5 -8.41 8.74 1.28
CA ILE A 5 -7.09 9.13 0.77
C ILE A 5 -6.07 8.01 1.00
N LEU A 6 -6.03 7.47 2.23
CA LEU A 6 -5.15 6.36 2.59
C LEU A 6 -5.46 5.11 1.74
N GLU A 7 -6.73 4.75 1.58
CA GLU A 7 -7.16 3.64 0.71
C GLU A 7 -6.72 3.85 -0.75
N ALA A 8 -6.75 5.08 -1.26
CA ALA A 8 -6.27 5.39 -2.60
C ALA A 8 -4.75 5.15 -2.77
N PHE A 9 -3.96 5.40 -1.73
CA PHE A 9 -2.53 5.05 -1.69
C PHE A 9 -2.33 3.55 -1.52
N ALA A 10 -3.01 2.92 -0.56
CA ALA A 10 -2.89 1.50 -0.26
C ALA A 10 -3.25 0.61 -1.47
N ALA A 11 -4.23 1.01 -2.29
CA ALA A 11 -4.60 0.29 -3.51
C ALA A 11 -3.49 0.33 -4.58
N ARG A 12 -2.64 1.35 -4.59
CA ARG A 12 -1.58 1.55 -5.60
C ARG A 12 -0.21 1.14 -5.12
N TYR A 13 0.02 1.15 -3.81
CA TYR A 13 1.31 0.87 -3.21
C TYR A 13 1.90 -0.49 -3.60
N PRO A 14 1.15 -1.61 -3.63
CA PRO A 14 1.71 -2.92 -3.97
C PRO A 14 2.39 -2.95 -5.35
N ALA A 15 1.80 -2.31 -6.35
CA ALA A 15 2.35 -2.26 -7.72
C ALA A 15 3.38 -1.13 -7.91
N SER A 16 3.57 -0.26 -6.92
CA SER A 16 4.39 0.95 -7.05
C SER A 16 5.89 0.64 -7.17
N ALA A 17 6.65 1.61 -7.68
CA ALA A 17 8.11 1.54 -7.64
C ALA A 17 8.63 1.62 -6.19
N GLN A 18 7.95 2.39 -5.33
CA GLN A 18 8.37 2.62 -3.94
C GLN A 18 8.52 1.32 -3.15
N ARG A 19 7.55 0.40 -3.26
CA ARG A 19 7.63 -0.91 -2.60
C ARG A 19 8.90 -1.68 -2.96
N ARG A 20 9.39 -1.53 -4.19
CA ARG A 20 10.61 -2.18 -4.69
C ARG A 20 11.88 -1.37 -4.41
N GLY A 21 11.83 -0.41 -3.47
CA GLY A 21 12.94 0.49 -3.16
C GLY A 21 13.15 1.61 -4.19
N GLY A 22 12.20 1.80 -5.11
CA GLY A 22 12.25 2.81 -6.16
C GLY A 22 11.68 4.17 -5.73
N ARG A 23 11.22 4.95 -6.72
CA ARG A 23 10.68 6.30 -6.48
C ARG A 23 9.42 6.26 -5.61
N PRO A 24 9.23 7.25 -4.71
CA PRO A 24 8.02 7.39 -3.91
C PRO A 24 6.73 7.43 -4.74
N LEU A 25 5.67 6.79 -4.24
CA LEU A 25 4.36 6.78 -4.86
C LEU A 25 3.76 8.19 -4.80
N ARG A 26 3.47 8.74 -5.98
CA ARG A 26 2.86 10.06 -6.15
C ARG A 26 1.48 9.91 -6.76
N ILE A 27 0.50 10.63 -6.21
CA ILE A 27 -0.85 10.74 -6.75
C ILE A 27 -1.18 12.21 -7.02
N SER A 28 -1.69 12.50 -8.21
CA SER A 28 -2.10 13.84 -8.64
C SER A 28 -3.51 13.90 -9.24
N ASN A 29 -4.09 12.78 -9.65
CA ASN A 29 -5.41 12.71 -10.29
C ASN A 29 -6.56 12.60 -9.25
N TRP A 30 -6.54 13.43 -8.22
CA TRP A 30 -7.48 13.35 -7.08
C TRP A 30 -8.95 13.45 -7.45
N VAL A 31 -9.29 14.23 -8.47
CA VAL A 31 -10.67 14.40 -8.94
C VAL A 31 -11.25 13.09 -9.47
N GLU A 32 -10.44 12.29 -10.15
CA GLU A 32 -10.87 10.97 -10.67
C GLU A 32 -10.99 9.95 -9.54
N LEU A 33 -10.11 10.02 -8.54
CA LEU A 33 -10.05 9.04 -7.45
C LEU A 33 -11.10 9.28 -6.37
N LEU A 34 -11.39 10.54 -6.08
CA LEU A 34 -12.30 10.96 -5.02
C LEU A 34 -13.28 12.02 -5.55
N PRO A 35 -14.08 11.71 -6.59
CA PRO A 35 -14.94 12.70 -7.24
C PRO A 35 -15.92 13.37 -6.27
N ALA A 36 -16.40 12.63 -5.27
CA ALA A 36 -17.28 13.15 -4.23
C ALA A 36 -16.67 14.30 -3.43
N ALA A 37 -15.35 14.32 -3.24
CA ALA A 37 -14.65 15.40 -2.55
C ALA A 37 -14.69 16.71 -3.36
N PHE A 38 -14.75 16.64 -4.68
CA PHE A 38 -14.64 17.80 -5.55
C PHE A 38 -15.99 18.34 -6.05
N GLY A 39 -17.11 17.67 -5.69
CA GLY A 39 -18.46 18.06 -6.06
C GLY A 39 -19.05 19.24 -5.26
N SER A 40 -18.40 19.67 -4.18
CA SER A 40 -18.81 20.86 -3.41
C SER A 40 -17.62 21.57 -2.78
N ALA A 41 -17.77 22.85 -2.43
CA ALA A 41 -16.73 23.61 -1.73
C ALA A 41 -16.38 23.01 -0.36
N SER A 42 -17.39 22.58 0.40
CA SER A 42 -17.19 21.92 1.70
C SER A 42 -16.44 20.59 1.57
N GLY A 43 -16.75 19.79 0.54
CA GLY A 43 -16.01 18.56 0.24
C GLY A 43 -14.54 18.81 -0.05
N ARG A 44 -14.23 19.88 -0.80
CA ARG A 44 -12.84 20.25 -1.14
C ARG A 44 -12.05 20.69 0.09
N LEU A 45 -12.67 21.49 0.97
CA LEU A 45 -12.07 21.88 2.25
C LEU A 45 -11.79 20.64 3.11
N SER A 46 -12.77 19.75 3.27
CA SER A 46 -12.58 18.50 4.02
C SER A 46 -11.45 17.61 3.46
N PHE A 47 -11.26 17.63 2.14
CA PHE A 47 -10.15 16.95 1.48
C PHE A 47 -8.79 17.61 1.80
N LEU A 48 -8.69 18.94 1.69
CA LEU A 48 -7.45 19.65 2.01
C LEU A 48 -7.09 19.51 3.50
N ASP A 49 -8.05 19.68 4.40
CA ASP A 49 -7.85 19.48 5.84
C ASP A 49 -7.38 18.06 6.17
N ALA A 50 -7.89 17.05 5.45
CA ALA A 50 -7.43 15.68 5.62
C ALA A 50 -6.00 15.48 5.08
N MET A 51 -5.67 16.07 3.93
CA MET A 51 -4.32 16.03 3.36
C MET A 51 -3.30 16.67 4.30
N GLU A 52 -3.60 17.84 4.85
CA GLU A 52 -2.73 18.54 5.79
C GLU A 52 -2.53 17.76 7.08
N ARG A 53 -3.59 17.14 7.63
CA ARG A 53 -3.46 16.28 8.82
C ARG A 53 -2.61 15.03 8.56
N LEU A 54 -2.75 14.40 7.40
CA LEU A 54 -1.92 13.26 7.00
C LEU A 54 -0.46 13.67 6.77
N ALA A 55 -0.23 14.88 6.26
CA ALA A 55 1.11 15.43 6.10
C ALA A 55 1.74 15.82 7.44
N GLY A 56 0.98 16.44 8.34
CA GLY A 56 1.42 16.71 9.72
C GLY A 56 1.74 15.45 10.50
N ALA A 57 1.12 14.31 10.16
CA ALA A 57 1.44 13.01 10.71
C ALA A 57 2.65 12.32 10.03
N GLY A 58 3.29 12.95 9.04
CA GLY A 58 4.45 12.40 8.33
C GLY A 58 4.14 11.28 7.34
N ILE A 59 2.86 11.00 7.06
CA ILE A 59 2.43 9.93 6.15
C ILE A 59 2.54 10.38 4.70
N LEU A 60 2.25 11.65 4.43
CA LEU A 60 2.28 12.25 3.10
C LEU A 60 3.17 13.49 3.06
N ALA A 61 3.78 13.77 1.91
CA ALA A 61 4.27 15.09 1.56
C ALA A 61 3.35 15.72 0.51
N LEU A 62 2.96 16.98 0.74
CA LEU A 62 2.07 17.72 -0.15
C LEU A 62 2.87 18.57 -1.13
N ILE A 63 2.44 18.58 -2.39
CA ILE A 63 3.01 19.43 -3.44
C ILE A 63 1.90 20.38 -3.90
N TRP A 64 2.08 21.67 -3.68
CA TRP A 64 1.13 22.73 -4.03
C TRP A 64 1.45 23.35 -5.41
N LYS A 65 0.42 23.84 -6.11
CA LYS A 65 0.61 24.60 -7.36
C LYS A 65 1.16 26.00 -7.04
N LYS A 66 1.99 26.56 -7.92
CA LYS A 66 2.73 27.83 -7.70
C LYS A 66 1.97 29.12 -8.08
N HIS A 67 0.65 29.12 -8.26
CA HIS A 67 -0.06 30.28 -8.86
C HIS A 67 -0.93 31.11 -7.91
N ARG A 68 -1.14 32.38 -8.29
CA ARG A 68 -1.52 33.55 -7.47
C ARG A 68 -2.93 33.58 -6.89
N GLU A 69 -3.78 32.58 -7.14
CA GLU A 69 -5.14 32.52 -6.57
C GLU A 69 -5.51 31.07 -6.27
N GLY A 70 -5.57 30.75 -4.96
CA GLY A 70 -6.00 29.46 -4.42
C GLY A 70 -4.86 28.48 -4.14
N ASP A 71 -4.76 28.02 -2.90
CA ASP A 71 -3.92 26.90 -2.48
C ASP A 71 -4.48 25.60 -3.07
N GLU A 72 -4.15 25.32 -4.34
CA GLU A 72 -4.55 24.09 -5.01
C GLU A 72 -3.45 23.02 -4.87
N LEU A 73 -3.83 21.87 -4.32
CA LEU A 73 -2.95 20.72 -4.20
C LEU A 73 -2.65 20.13 -5.58
N ALA A 74 -1.39 20.14 -6.00
CA ALA A 74 -0.93 19.57 -7.26
C ALA A 74 -0.76 18.04 -7.17
N ALA A 75 -0.21 17.55 -6.05
CA ALA A 75 -0.01 16.14 -5.80
C ALA A 75 0.24 15.88 -4.31
N ALA A 76 0.12 14.61 -3.90
CA ALA A 76 0.70 14.14 -2.65
C ALA A 76 1.62 12.93 -2.92
N VAL A 77 2.64 12.78 -2.09
CA VAL A 77 3.65 11.72 -2.18
C VAL A 77 3.62 10.93 -0.88
N LEU A 78 3.60 9.61 -0.97
CA LEU A 78 3.66 8.72 0.19
C LEU A 78 5.08 8.71 0.77
N THR A 79 5.22 9.16 2.01
CA THR A 79 6.51 9.22 2.73
C THR A 79 6.70 8.04 3.66
N ASP A 80 5.63 7.59 4.33
CA ASP A 80 5.66 6.46 5.26
C ASP A 80 4.59 5.41 4.92
N PRO A 81 4.95 4.38 4.14
CA PRO A 81 4.04 3.29 3.83
C PRO A 81 3.62 2.49 5.06
N ARG A 82 4.50 2.30 6.04
CA ARG A 82 4.18 1.52 7.24
C ARG A 82 3.10 2.22 8.05
N ALA A 83 3.27 3.52 8.31
CA ALA A 83 2.25 4.33 8.99
C ALA A 83 0.92 4.39 8.22
N LEU A 84 0.95 4.36 6.88
CA LEU A 84 -0.25 4.23 6.05
C LEU A 84 -1.02 2.94 6.37
N TYR A 85 -0.36 1.78 6.34
CA TYR A 85 -1.01 0.49 6.58
C TYR A 85 -1.47 0.33 8.03
N GLU A 86 -0.65 0.75 9.00
CA GLU A 86 -1.00 0.77 10.42
C GLU A 86 -2.28 1.59 10.68
N ARG A 87 -2.39 2.77 10.07
CA ARG A 87 -3.55 3.65 10.26
C ARG A 87 -4.82 3.13 9.59
N LEU A 88 -4.68 2.26 8.60
CA LEU A 88 -5.79 1.50 8.00
C LEU A 88 -6.13 0.22 8.77
N GLY A 89 -5.32 -0.17 9.76
CA GLY A 89 -5.43 -1.47 10.43
C GLY A 89 -5.16 -2.64 9.49
N LEU A 90 -4.32 -2.41 8.47
CA LEU A 90 -3.97 -3.41 7.46
C LEU A 90 -2.53 -3.89 7.67
N PRO A 91 -2.22 -5.14 7.31
CA PRO A 91 -0.85 -5.63 7.31
C PRO A 91 -0.01 -4.91 6.25
N VAL A 92 1.25 -4.66 6.59
CA VAL A 92 2.24 -4.07 5.67
C VAL A 92 2.61 -5.13 4.61
N PRO A 93 2.52 -4.84 3.30
CA PRO A 93 2.77 -5.83 2.24
C PRO A 93 4.14 -6.50 2.33
N GLU A 94 5.18 -5.76 2.72
CA GLU A 94 6.54 -6.26 2.91
C GLU A 94 6.62 -7.29 4.03
N ASP A 95 5.92 -7.05 5.14
CA ASP A 95 5.88 -7.96 6.28
C ASP A 95 5.14 -9.25 5.91
N LEU A 96 4.06 -9.15 5.11
CA LEU A 96 3.35 -10.32 4.57
C LEU A 96 4.23 -11.15 3.64
N ALA A 97 4.93 -10.51 2.71
CA ALA A 97 5.81 -11.20 1.78
C ALA A 97 6.93 -11.93 2.54
N ALA A 98 7.56 -11.26 3.51
CA ALA A 98 8.59 -11.87 4.35
C ALA A 98 8.05 -13.07 5.16
N GLY A 99 6.85 -12.93 5.74
CA GLY A 99 6.16 -14.01 6.46
C GLY A 99 5.87 -15.21 5.56
N LEU A 100 5.38 -14.98 4.34
CA LEU A 100 5.09 -16.03 3.36
C LEU A 100 6.36 -16.78 2.96
N VAL A 101 7.46 -16.07 2.66
CA VAL A 101 8.76 -16.69 2.35
C VAL A 101 9.24 -17.55 3.52
N GLY A 102 9.18 -17.02 4.74
CA GLY A 102 9.63 -17.73 5.94
C GLY A 102 8.83 -19.01 6.18
N THR A 103 7.50 -18.94 6.08
CA THR A 103 6.61 -20.10 6.23
C THR A 103 6.81 -21.13 5.12
N ALA A 104 6.89 -20.68 3.86
CA ALA A 104 7.12 -21.57 2.74
C ALA A 104 8.46 -22.31 2.84
N ARG A 105 9.53 -21.65 3.27
CA ARG A 105 10.83 -22.30 3.52
C ARG A 105 10.75 -23.37 4.62
N LYS A 106 10.04 -23.08 5.72
CA LYS A 106 9.82 -24.06 6.80
C LYS A 106 9.04 -25.28 6.31
N LEU A 107 7.96 -25.06 5.56
CA LEU A 107 7.14 -26.14 5.02
C LEU A 107 7.88 -26.99 3.98
N SER A 108 8.75 -26.37 3.17
CA SER A 108 9.63 -27.08 2.24
C SER A 108 10.56 -28.04 3.00
N ALA A 109 11.20 -27.59 4.08
CA ALA A 109 12.06 -28.44 4.91
C ALA A 109 11.29 -29.60 5.57
N VAL A 110 10.09 -29.33 6.11
CA VAL A 110 9.23 -30.39 6.69
C VAL A 110 8.81 -31.43 5.65
N ALA A 111 8.57 -31.01 4.40
CA ALA A 111 8.24 -31.93 3.32
C ALA A 111 9.44 -32.77 2.89
N ASP A 112 10.64 -32.18 2.82
CA ASP A 112 11.88 -32.90 2.57
C ASP A 112 12.13 -33.98 3.65
N ASP A 113 11.98 -33.63 4.93
CA ASP A 113 12.12 -34.57 6.06
C ASP A 113 11.11 -35.73 6.02
N ARG A 114 9.94 -35.51 5.40
CA ARG A 114 8.88 -36.51 5.22
C ARG A 114 9.03 -37.32 3.93
N GLY A 115 10.00 -37.00 3.08
CA GLY A 115 10.18 -37.64 1.78
C GLY A 115 9.09 -37.30 0.76
N ASP A 116 8.50 -36.10 0.83
CA ASP A 116 7.52 -35.59 -0.14
C ASP A 116 8.16 -34.52 -1.05
N PRO A 117 8.82 -34.93 -2.15
CA PRO A 117 9.52 -34.00 -3.03
C PRO A 117 8.56 -33.07 -3.80
N ALA A 118 7.30 -33.48 -4.00
CA ALA A 118 6.33 -32.66 -4.71
C ALA A 118 5.89 -31.47 -3.83
N ALA A 119 5.56 -31.73 -2.57
CA ALA A 119 5.25 -30.67 -1.61
C ALA A 119 6.46 -29.77 -1.36
N ALA A 120 7.66 -30.34 -1.24
CA ALA A 120 8.89 -29.58 -1.04
C ALA A 120 9.15 -28.62 -2.22
N ALA A 121 9.00 -29.09 -3.46
CA ALA A 121 9.14 -28.28 -4.67
C ALA A 121 8.09 -27.17 -4.76
N PHE A 122 6.83 -27.47 -4.41
CA PHE A 122 5.76 -26.47 -4.38
C PHE A 122 6.07 -25.34 -3.39
N PHE A 123 6.43 -25.66 -2.15
CA PHE A 123 6.72 -24.62 -1.16
C PHE A 123 7.98 -23.81 -1.49
N ARG A 124 8.98 -24.43 -2.12
CA ARG A 124 10.15 -23.70 -2.64
C ARG A 124 9.75 -22.71 -3.73
N PHE A 125 8.91 -23.13 -4.67
CA PHE A 125 8.36 -22.26 -5.71
C PHE A 125 7.58 -21.09 -5.10
N VAL A 126 6.75 -21.33 -4.07
CA VAL A 126 6.04 -20.26 -3.36
C VAL A 126 7.02 -19.27 -2.73
N ALA A 127 8.09 -19.75 -2.09
CA ALA A 127 9.11 -18.89 -1.49
C ALA A 127 9.84 -18.03 -2.53
N GLU A 128 10.12 -18.57 -3.72
CA GLU A 128 10.77 -17.86 -4.82
C GLU A 128 9.86 -16.83 -5.51
N ARG A 129 8.54 -17.04 -5.44
CA ARG A 129 7.53 -16.18 -6.10
C ARG A 129 6.75 -15.30 -5.13
N ALA A 130 7.12 -15.27 -3.86
CA ALA A 130 6.36 -14.61 -2.81
C ALA A 130 6.03 -13.14 -3.10
N ASP A 131 6.96 -12.37 -3.67
CA ASP A 131 6.70 -10.96 -4.03
C ASP A 131 5.59 -10.83 -5.07
N SER A 132 5.61 -11.69 -6.10
CA SER A 132 4.60 -11.73 -7.16
C SER A 132 3.26 -12.31 -6.72
N LEU A 133 3.26 -13.14 -5.66
CA LEU A 133 2.05 -13.68 -5.05
C LEU A 133 1.43 -12.65 -4.11
N ALA A 134 2.22 -11.92 -3.33
CA ALA A 134 1.77 -10.83 -2.47
C ALA A 134 1.11 -9.68 -3.25
N ASP A 135 1.46 -9.50 -4.54
CA ASP A 135 0.76 -8.59 -5.46
C ASP A 135 -0.67 -9.05 -5.81
N ARG A 136 -0.93 -10.35 -5.72
CA ARG A 136 -2.18 -11.00 -6.16
C ARG A 136 -3.05 -11.45 -5.01
N LEU A 137 -2.48 -11.58 -3.82
CA LEU A 137 -3.19 -11.88 -2.58
C LEU A 137 -3.75 -10.59 -2.04
N SER A 138 -5.08 -10.49 -1.99
CA SER A 138 -5.74 -9.43 -1.24
C SER A 138 -5.40 -9.62 0.25
N PRO A 139 -5.25 -8.54 1.04
CA PRO A 139 -5.18 -8.65 2.50
C PRO A 139 -6.35 -9.45 3.11
N ARG A 140 -7.49 -9.55 2.39
CA ARG A 140 -8.62 -10.40 2.78
C ARG A 140 -8.34 -11.90 2.65
N ASP A 141 -7.53 -12.32 1.68
CA ASP A 141 -7.26 -13.74 1.40
C ASP A 141 -6.35 -14.38 2.46
N LEU A 142 -5.68 -13.56 3.28
CA LEU A 142 -4.73 -13.99 4.32
C LEU A 142 -5.33 -14.03 5.73
N ALA A 143 -6.53 -13.48 5.93
CA ALA A 143 -7.22 -13.50 7.22
C ALA A 143 -8.03 -14.78 7.46
N ASP A 144 -8.27 -15.56 6.39
CA ASP A 144 -9.09 -16.77 6.40
C ASP A 144 -8.27 -18.08 6.34
N VAL A 145 -6.94 -18.00 6.55
CA VAL A 145 -6.01 -19.15 6.60
C VAL A 145 -5.39 -19.27 7.98
#